data_AF-A0A4Q5T7T3-F1
#
_entry.id   AF-A0A4Q5T7T3-F1
#
_cell.length_a   1.000
_cell.length_b   1.000
_cell.length_c   1.000
_cell.angle_alpha   90.00
_cell.angle_beta   90.00
_cell.angle_gamma   90.00
#
_symmetry.space_group_name_H-M   'P 1'
#
loop_
_entity.id
_entity.type
_entity.pdbx_description
1 polymer ?
#
loop_
_entity_poly.entity_id
_entity_poly.type
_entity_poly.pdbx_seq_one_letter_code
_entity_poly.pdbx_strand_id
1 'polypeptide(L)'
;MTTPPVPPDGRASRWVGHRERRREEITGTAIEVLDREGPDAPVESIARACGVTRQVLYRQFENRHDLDVAIADRVVSMLLEHVIARMTADHGIEA
;
A
#
# COMPACT_ATOMS: atom_id res chain seq x y z
N MET A 1 -1.57 27.15 -36.22
CA MET A 1 -2.62 26.13 -35.94
C MET A 1 -2.18 25.38 -34.70
N THR A 2 -2.78 25.66 -33.55
CA THR A 2 -2.39 25.05 -32.26
C THR A 2 -3.49 24.08 -31.84
N THR A 3 -3.19 22.79 -31.84
CA THR A 3 -4.11 21.74 -31.40
C THR A 3 -4.35 21.87 -29.88
N PRO A 4 -5.61 21.84 -29.39
CA PRO A 4 -5.89 21.87 -27.97
C PRO A 4 -5.44 20.57 -27.28
N PRO A 5 -5.01 20.61 -26.01
CA PRO A 5 -4.56 19.43 -25.27
C PRO A 5 -5.70 18.43 -25.07
N VAL A 6 -5.43 17.16 -25.38
CA VAL A 6 -6.36 16.04 -25.16
C VAL A 6 -6.61 15.91 -23.64
N PRO A 7 -7.88 15.85 -23.18
CA PRO A 7 -8.19 15.63 -21.77
C PRO A 7 -7.58 14.31 -21.30
N PRO A 8 -7.00 14.22 -20.07
CA PRO A 8 -6.41 12.99 -19.58
C PRO A 8 -7.46 11.87 -19.51
N ASP A 9 -7.16 10.73 -20.10
CA ASP A 9 -8.01 9.54 -20.12
C ASP A 9 -8.37 9.11 -18.69
N GLY A 10 -9.63 9.24 -18.31
CA GLY A 10 -10.15 8.79 -17.01
C GLY A 10 -9.95 7.29 -16.73
N ARG A 11 -9.61 6.51 -17.76
CA ARG A 11 -9.20 5.10 -17.64
C ARG A 11 -7.84 4.94 -16.95
N ALA A 12 -6.88 5.82 -17.23
CA ALA A 12 -5.58 5.82 -16.57
C ALA A 12 -5.72 6.10 -15.06
N SER A 13 -6.58 7.06 -14.72
CA SER A 13 -6.88 7.41 -13.32
C SER A 13 -7.57 6.27 -12.56
N ARG A 14 -8.53 5.57 -13.19
CA ARG A 14 -9.19 4.38 -12.61
C ARG A 14 -8.24 3.19 -12.44
N TRP A 15 -7.31 2.99 -13.38
CA TRP A 15 -6.30 1.93 -13.31
C TRP A 15 -5.24 2.21 -12.25
N VAL A 16 -4.84 3.47 -12.07
CA VAL A 16 -3.94 3.88 -10.98
C VAL A 16 -4.62 3.64 -9.64
N GLY A 17 -5.84 4.15 -9.43
CA GLY A 17 -6.57 3.93 -8.17
C GLY A 17 -6.87 2.46 -7.86
N HIS A 18 -7.15 1.63 -8.87
CA HIS A 18 -7.35 0.20 -8.64
C HIS A 18 -6.05 -0.55 -8.29
N ARG A 19 -4.91 -0.13 -8.85
CA ARG A 19 -3.59 -0.68 -8.51
C ARG A 19 -3.14 -0.26 -7.11
N GLU A 20 -3.36 1.01 -6.74
CA GLU A 20 -3.08 1.53 -5.40
C GLU A 20 -3.79 0.67 -4.34
N ARG A 21 -5.11 0.50 -4.51
CA ARG A 21 -5.96 -0.28 -3.60
C ARG A 21 -5.51 -1.73 -3.46
N ARG A 22 -5.09 -2.35 -4.56
CA ARG A 22 -4.54 -3.72 -4.57
C ARG A 22 -3.20 -3.80 -3.84
N ARG A 23 -2.31 -2.81 -4.00
CA ARG A 23 -1.04 -2.76 -3.26
C ARG A 23 -1.30 -2.58 -1.76
N GLU A 24 -2.24 -1.72 -1.37
CA GLU A 24 -2.64 -1.51 0.03
C GLU A 24 -3.17 -2.79 0.71
N GLU A 25 -4.02 -3.56 0.01
CA GLU A 25 -4.53 -4.85 0.52
C GLU A 25 -3.39 -5.85 0.76
N ILE A 26 -2.42 -5.92 -0.16
CA ILE A 26 -1.27 -6.81 -0.03
C ILE A 26 -0.34 -6.35 1.09
N THR A 27 -0.03 -5.06 1.18
CA THR A 27 0.87 -4.55 2.22
C THR A 27 0.25 -4.70 3.60
N GLY A 28 -1.05 -4.49 3.76
CA GLY A 28 -1.77 -4.76 5.00
C GLY A 28 -1.62 -6.21 5.46
N THR A 29 -1.90 -7.17 4.58
CA THR A 29 -1.75 -8.61 4.90
C THR A 29 -0.28 -8.99 5.15
N ALA A 30 0.65 -8.38 4.43
CA ALA A 30 2.08 -8.63 4.60
C ALA A 30 2.58 -8.15 5.97
N ILE A 31 2.08 -7.03 6.49
CA ILE A 31 2.39 -6.55 7.84
C ILE A 31 2.00 -7.61 8.88
N GLU A 32 0.82 -8.22 8.77
CA GLU A 32 0.38 -9.29 9.68
C GLU A 32 1.29 -10.53 9.64
N VAL A 33 1.81 -10.87 8.45
CA VAL A 33 2.76 -11.98 8.29
C VAL A 33 4.10 -11.64 8.96
N LEU A 34 4.61 -10.43 8.76
CA LEU A 34 5.87 -9.99 9.36
C LEU A 34 5.76 -9.88 10.88
N ASP A 35 4.61 -9.47 11.41
CA ASP A 35 4.36 -9.42 12.86
C ASP A 35 4.42 -10.82 13.49
N ARG A 36 3.92 -11.83 12.79
CA ARG A 36 3.90 -13.23 13.26
C ARG A 36 5.20 -14.00 13.01
N GLU A 37 5.81 -13.83 11.83
CA GLU A 37 6.93 -14.64 11.35
C GLU A 37 8.28 -13.91 11.42
N GLY A 38 8.28 -12.60 11.71
CA GLY A 38 9.46 -11.75 11.76
C GLY A 38 9.81 -11.08 10.41
N PRO A 39 10.82 -10.21 10.40
CA PRO A 39 11.21 -9.41 9.21
C PRO A 39 11.71 -10.26 8.04
N ASP A 40 12.27 -11.44 8.32
CA ASP A 40 12.80 -12.36 7.32
C ASP A 40 11.73 -13.28 6.70
N ALA A 41 10.44 -13.02 6.95
CA ALA A 41 9.37 -13.88 6.45
C ALA A 41 9.45 -14.04 4.92
N PRO A 42 9.38 -15.29 4.42
CA PRO A 42 9.55 -15.55 3.00
C PRO A 42 8.37 -14.95 2.22
N VAL A 43 8.65 -14.47 1.00
CA VAL A 43 7.61 -13.94 0.07
C VAL A 43 6.48 -14.94 -0.14
N GLU A 44 6.76 -16.23 -0.04
CA GLU A 44 5.77 -17.29 -0.15
C GLU A 44 4.76 -17.32 1.00
N SER A 45 5.19 -17.02 2.23
CA SER A 45 4.27 -16.85 3.36
C SER A 45 3.33 -15.67 3.12
N ILE A 46 3.86 -14.55 2.60
CA ILE A 46 3.06 -13.36 2.26
C ILE A 46 2.06 -13.69 1.14
N ALA A 47 2.52 -14.29 0.05
CA ALA A 47 1.66 -14.66 -1.08
C ALA A 47 0.53 -15.61 -0.64
N ARG A 48 0.85 -16.62 0.18
CA ARG A 48 -0.11 -17.55 0.78
C ARG A 48 -1.13 -16.84 1.65
N ALA A 49 -0.70 -15.92 2.52
CA ALA A 49 -1.61 -15.14 3.36
C ALA A 49 -2.55 -14.25 2.53
N CYS A 50 -2.05 -13.66 1.44
CA CYS A 50 -2.84 -12.87 0.50
C CYS A 50 -3.75 -13.71 -0.42
N GLY A 51 -3.67 -15.04 -0.38
CA GLY A 51 -4.43 -15.93 -1.28
C GLY A 51 -4.01 -15.81 -2.75
N VAL A 52 -2.77 -15.42 -3.02
CA VAL A 52 -2.24 -15.24 -4.38
C VAL A 52 -0.99 -16.09 -4.63
N THR A 53 -0.65 -16.31 -5.90
CA THR A 53 0.63 -16.93 -6.25
C THR A 53 1.78 -15.93 -6.15
N ARG A 54 3.01 -16.41 -6.00
CA ARG A 54 4.22 -15.57 -6.03
C ARG A 54 4.30 -14.73 -7.33
N GLN A 55 3.86 -15.29 -8.46
CA GLN A 55 3.83 -14.58 -9.74
C GLN A 55 2.79 -13.45 -9.75
N VAL A 56 1.61 -13.65 -9.15
CA VAL A 56 0.59 -12.60 -9.05
C VAL A 56 1.04 -11.50 -8.10
N LEU A 57 1.71 -11.85 -7.01
CA LEU A 57 2.30 -10.88 -6.09
C LEU A 57 3.33 -9.99 -6.81
N TYR A 58 4.26 -10.58 -7.56
CA TYR A 58 5.25 -9.81 -8.34
C TYR A 58 4.68 -9.07 -9.56
N ARG A 59 3.39 -9.22 -9.89
CA ARG A 59 2.74 -8.27 -10.84
C ARG A 59 2.45 -6.92 -10.19
N GLN A 60 2.37 -6.88 -8.86
CA GLN A 60 2.17 -5.65 -8.09
C GLN A 60 3.48 -5.05 -7.60
N PHE A 61 4.53 -5.88 -7.45
CA PHE A 61 5.83 -5.47 -6.96
C PHE A 61 6.94 -6.00 -7.87
N GLU A 62 7.87 -5.14 -8.27
CA GLU A 62 8.92 -5.53 -9.22
C GLU A 62 9.85 -6.61 -8.67
N ASN A 63 10.09 -6.59 -7.36
CA ASN A 63 10.97 -7.50 -6.66
C ASN A 63 10.69 -7.47 -5.14
N ARG A 64 11.48 -8.22 -4.36
CA ARG A 64 11.37 -8.23 -2.89
C ARG A 64 11.60 -6.86 -2.27
N HIS A 65 12.58 -6.11 -2.75
CA HIS A 65 12.89 -4.78 -2.21
C HIS A 65 11.72 -3.80 -2.41
N ASP A 66 11.08 -3.79 -3.57
CA ASP A 66 9.87 -2.97 -3.83
C ASP A 66 8.67 -3.39 -2.96
N LEU A 67 8.53 -4.67 -2.65
CA LEU A 67 7.56 -5.14 -1.66
C LEU A 67 7.90 -4.60 -0.26
N ASP A 68 9.15 -4.71 0.17
CA ASP A 68 9.59 -4.27 1.50
C ASP A 68 9.42 -2.75 1.68
N VAL A 69 9.76 -1.97 0.66
CA VAL A 69 9.54 -0.51 0.64
C VAL A 69 8.06 -0.18 0.74
N ALA A 70 7.20 -0.84 -0.05
CA ALA A 70 5.76 -0.58 0.01
C ALA A 70 5.13 -0.98 1.36
N ILE A 71 5.65 -2.02 2.01
CA ILE A 71 5.26 -2.39 3.37
C ILE A 71 5.67 -1.29 4.36
N ALA A 72 6.92 -0.82 4.28
CA ALA A 72 7.41 0.25 5.14
C ALA A 72 6.60 1.54 4.98
N ASP A 73 6.32 1.94 3.73
CA ASP A 73 5.49 3.11 3.43
C ASP A 73 4.08 2.98 4.02
N ARG A 74 3.49 1.77 3.96
CA ARG A 74 2.19 1.52 4.59
C ARG A 74 2.25 1.63 6.10
N VAL A 75 3.27 1.07 6.75
CA VAL A 75 3.46 1.19 8.21
C VAL A 75 3.64 2.65 8.63
N VAL A 76 4.46 3.42 7.90
CA VAL A 76 4.64 4.86 8.15
C VAL A 76 3.33 5.61 7.99
N SER A 77 2.55 5.29 6.95
CA SER A 77 1.23 5.91 6.73
C SER A 77 0.27 5.62 7.89
N MET A 78 0.18 4.36 8.34
CA MET A 78 -0.63 3.98 9.50
C MET A 78 -0.19 4.70 10.78
N LEU A 79 1.12 4.85 10.99
CA LEU A 79 1.67 5.56 12.14
C LEU A 79 1.33 7.06 12.08
N LEU A 80 1.47 7.69 10.91
CA LEU A 80 1.09 9.09 10.70
C LEU A 80 -0.41 9.31 10.90
N GLU A 81 -1.26 8.44 10.33
CA GLU A 81 -2.72 8.44 10.54
C GLU A 81 -3.04 8.37 12.04
N HIS A 82 -2.40 7.46 12.78
CA HIS A 82 -2.60 7.30 14.22
C HIS A 82 -2.13 8.53 15.01
N VAL A 83 -0.96 9.07 14.70
CA VAL A 83 -0.42 10.27 15.36
C VAL A 83 -1.30 11.48 15.11
N ILE A 84 -1.71 11.72 13.85
CA ILE A 84 -2.60 12.83 13.50
C ILE A 84 -3.93 12.69 14.25
N ALA A 85 -4.55 11.50 14.21
CA ALA A 85 -5.79 11.25 14.91
C ALA A 85 -5.67 11.56 16.40
N ARG A 86 -4.57 11.13 17.04
CA ARG A 86 -4.31 11.40 18.46
C ARG A 86 -4.08 12.88 18.75
N MET A 87 -3.34 13.59 17.90
CA MET A 87 -3.14 15.04 18.03
C MET A 87 -4.46 15.81 17.87
N THR A 88 -5.30 15.44 16.90
CA THR A 88 -6.61 16.06 16.70
C THR A 88 -7.58 15.74 17.83
N ALA A 89 -7.51 14.55 18.42
CA ALA A 89 -8.31 14.18 19.59
C ALA A 89 -7.86 14.93 20.85
N ASP A 90 -6.56 15.11 21.05
CA ASP A 90 -6.00 15.88 22.18
C ASP A 90 -6.23 17.39 22.04
N HIS A 91 -6.42 17.91 20.81
CA HIS A 91 -6.80 19.32 20.56
C HIS A 91 -8.33 19.54 20.59
N GLY A 92 -9.09 18.54 21.07
CA GLY A 92 -10.53 18.62 21.34
C GLY A 92 -10.88 19.09 22.76
N ILE A 93 -10.14 20.07 23.32
CA ILE A 93 -10.56 20.83 24.50
C ILE A 93 -10.38 22.33 24.19
N GLU A 94 -11.53 23.00 24.10
CA GLU A 94 -11.77 24.45 24.14
C GLU A 94 -11.46 25.32 22.91
N ALA A 95 -12.51 25.58 22.13
CA ALA A 95 -12.92 26.93 21.71
C ALA A 95 -14.43 26.98 21.46
#